data_AF-A0AAV4ICJ8-F1
#
_entry.id   AF-A0AAV4ICJ8-F1
#
_cell.length_a   1.000
_cell.length_b   1.000
_cell.length_c   1.000
_cell.angle_alpha   90.00
_cell.angle_beta   90.00
_cell.angle_gamma   90.00
#
_symmetry.space_group_name_H-M   'P 1'
#
loop_
_entity.id
_entity.type
_entity.pdbx_description
1 polymer ?
#
loop_
_entity_poly.entity_id
_entity_poly.type
_entity_poly.pdbx_seq_one_letter_code
_entity_poly.pdbx_strand_id
1 'polypeptide(L)'
;MEFIGYLVSLCTLIFLHSRLIQVAAEDLAVLFTVEEGISAGLEVGSLGDDDVLPLGLDPGVRVALKYGLLPKGYPRSSLFRVGEDSGQIFTREKLDRESLCGYDPVCDLDIQVAVQSAISQFFKKVKVTIRVSDINDNEPTFPRQSISLTMLENVAVGSAFPLEEAEDLDLGVNGVQLYEFLPTNDGSEDFFSVNLTKSDVGRNVVSRELL
;
A
#
# COMPACT_ATOMS: atom_id res chain seq x y z
N MET A 1 44.45 -10.94 67.90
CA MET A 1 43.75 -12.22 67.74
C MET A 1 42.44 -12.13 68.49
N GLU A 2 41.40 -12.71 67.89
CA GLU A 2 40.00 -12.81 68.34
C GLU A 2 39.03 -11.68 68.00
N PHE A 3 37.91 -12.12 67.41
CA PHE A 3 36.83 -11.42 66.73
C PHE A 3 35.78 -10.92 67.72
N ILE A 4 35.19 -9.75 67.45
CA ILE A 4 33.85 -9.40 67.92
C ILE A 4 33.06 -8.89 66.71
N GLY A 5 32.10 -9.71 66.25
CA GLY A 5 31.14 -9.35 65.22
C GLY A 5 29.96 -8.59 65.79
N TYR A 6 29.43 -7.65 65.02
CA TYR A 6 28.07 -7.14 65.20
C TYR A 6 27.35 -7.03 63.86
N LEU A 7 26.08 -7.42 63.92
CA LEU A 7 25.10 -7.47 62.86
C LEU A 7 24.85 -6.10 62.22
N VAL A 8 24.73 -6.08 60.89
CA VAL A 8 23.68 -5.30 60.23
C VAL A 8 23.05 -6.19 59.16
N SER A 9 21.99 -6.87 59.56
CA SER A 9 21.02 -7.49 58.66
C SER A 9 20.02 -6.41 58.25
N LEU A 10 20.08 -5.94 57.01
CA LEU A 10 18.97 -5.19 56.39
C LEU A 10 18.85 -5.59 54.91
N CYS A 11 18.07 -6.66 54.71
CA CYS A 11 17.02 -6.77 53.71
C CYS A 11 17.33 -6.23 52.30
N THR A 12 18.02 -7.02 51.48
CA THR A 12 17.93 -6.88 50.02
C THR A 12 16.63 -7.52 49.55
N LEU A 13 15.59 -6.70 49.35
CA LEU A 13 14.39 -7.04 48.60
C LEU A 13 14.78 -7.44 47.17
N ILE A 14 14.93 -8.74 46.93
CA ILE A 14 14.98 -9.29 45.58
C ILE A 14 13.54 -9.22 45.04
N PHE A 15 13.20 -8.11 44.40
CA PHE A 15 12.06 -8.09 43.50
C PHE A 15 12.42 -8.95 42.28
N LEU A 16 12.07 -10.24 42.34
CA LEU A 16 11.88 -11.05 41.13
C LEU A 16 10.73 -10.42 40.35
N HIS A 17 11.03 -9.42 39.53
CA HIS A 17 10.17 -9.11 38.40
C HIS A 17 10.35 -10.26 37.42
N SER A 18 9.54 -11.30 37.59
CA SER A 18 9.20 -12.19 36.49
C SER A 18 8.57 -11.31 35.41
N ARG A 19 9.38 -10.83 34.47
CA ARG A 19 8.85 -10.39 33.19
C ARG A 19 8.35 -11.66 32.53
N LEU A 20 7.07 -11.97 32.76
CA LEU A 20 6.28 -12.66 31.75
C LEU A 20 6.36 -11.74 30.52
N ILE A 21 7.34 -12.02 29.66
CA ILE A 21 7.25 -11.63 28.27
C ILE A 21 6.06 -12.42 27.79
N GLN A 22 4.90 -11.76 27.82
CA GLN A 22 3.74 -12.23 27.12
C GLN A 22 4.14 -12.15 25.65
N VAL A 23 4.65 -13.26 25.12
CA VAL A 23 4.74 -13.46 23.69
C VAL A 23 3.30 -13.37 23.22
N ALA A 24 2.90 -12.19 22.76
CA ALA A 24 1.69 -12.04 21.99
C ALA A 24 1.84 -13.04 20.85
N ALA A 25 0.93 -14.00 20.76
CA ALA A 25 0.87 -14.90 19.62
C ALA A 25 0.97 -14.03 18.37
N GLU A 26 1.98 -14.25 17.51
CA GLU A 26 2.03 -13.58 16.22
C GLU A 26 0.71 -13.93 15.52
N ASP A 27 -0.12 -12.92 15.30
CA ASP A 27 -1.28 -13.05 14.42
C ASP A 27 -0.72 -13.49 13.06
N LEU A 28 -1.10 -14.69 12.62
CA LEU A 28 -0.64 -15.22 11.34
C LEU A 28 -1.12 -14.26 10.24
N ALA A 29 -0.16 -13.64 9.56
CA ALA A 29 -0.41 -12.63 8.55
C ALA A 29 -0.08 -13.18 7.17
N VAL A 30 -1.01 -13.00 6.22
CA VAL A 30 -0.84 -13.38 4.81
C VAL A 30 -0.99 -12.13 3.96
N LEU A 31 -0.13 -11.99 2.95
CA LEU A 31 -0.20 -10.91 1.97
C LEU A 31 -0.62 -11.48 0.61
N PHE A 32 -1.66 -10.90 0.03
CA PHE A 32 -2.02 -11.10 -1.37
C PHE A 32 -1.88 -9.79 -2.13
N THR A 33 -1.72 -9.87 -3.44
CA THR A 33 -1.71 -8.71 -4.33
C THR A 33 -2.77 -8.91 -5.41
N VAL A 34 -3.50 -7.84 -5.70
CA VAL A 34 -4.59 -7.85 -6.69
C VAL A 34 -4.54 -6.57 -7.50
N GLU A 35 -4.66 -6.69 -8.81
CA GLU A 35 -4.85 -5.53 -9.69
C GLU A 35 -6.26 -4.98 -9.54
N GLU A 36 -6.37 -3.66 -9.58
CA GLU A 36 -7.66 -2.98 -9.60
C GLU A 36 -8.38 -3.11 -10.95
N GLY A 37 -9.48 -2.36 -11.16
CA GLY A 37 -10.07 -2.26 -12.50
C GLY A 37 -11.07 -3.38 -12.82
N ILE A 38 -10.88 -4.57 -12.26
CA ILE A 38 -11.70 -5.75 -12.54
C ILE A 38 -12.99 -5.73 -11.72
N SER A 39 -14.12 -6.01 -12.38
CA SER A 39 -15.43 -6.16 -11.73
C SER A 39 -15.47 -7.29 -10.70
N ALA A 40 -16.58 -7.38 -9.97
CA ALA A 40 -16.78 -8.37 -8.91
C ALA A 40 -16.47 -9.81 -9.35
N GLY A 41 -15.89 -10.60 -8.44
CA GLY A 41 -15.66 -12.03 -8.62
C GLY A 41 -14.23 -12.42 -8.99
N LEU A 42 -13.29 -11.47 -9.03
CA LEU A 42 -11.87 -11.76 -9.18
C LEU A 42 -11.36 -12.53 -7.96
N GLU A 43 -10.59 -13.59 -8.19
CA GLU A 43 -9.90 -14.33 -7.13
C GLU A 43 -8.65 -13.56 -6.70
N VAL A 44 -8.57 -13.26 -5.40
CA VAL A 44 -7.45 -12.53 -4.78
C VAL A 44 -6.37 -13.50 -4.31
N GLY A 45 -6.77 -14.67 -3.82
CA GLY A 45 -5.88 -15.69 -3.25
C GLY A 45 -6.63 -16.71 -2.41
N SER A 46 -5.92 -17.73 -1.92
CA SER A 46 -6.51 -18.86 -1.19
C SER A 46 -5.79 -19.11 0.14
N LEU A 47 -6.56 -19.18 1.23
CA LEU A 47 -6.08 -19.66 2.54
C LEU A 47 -6.20 -21.18 2.68
N GLY A 48 -6.77 -21.86 1.68
CA GLY A 48 -6.81 -23.33 1.60
C GLY A 48 -5.45 -23.94 1.29
N ASP A 49 -4.57 -23.17 0.68
CA ASP A 49 -3.29 -23.65 0.18
C ASP A 49 -2.31 -23.88 1.35
N ASP A 50 -1.65 -25.05 1.35
CA ASP A 50 -0.68 -25.43 2.40
C ASP A 50 0.49 -24.46 2.49
N ASP A 51 0.98 -24.00 1.34
CA ASP A 51 2.11 -23.07 1.26
C ASP A 51 1.77 -21.67 1.78
N VAL A 52 0.50 -21.29 1.68
CA VAL A 52 0.00 -19.99 2.14
C VAL A 52 -0.31 -20.02 3.64
N LEU A 53 -0.91 -21.11 4.13
CA LEU A 53 -1.32 -21.25 5.51
C LEU A 53 -0.78 -22.57 6.11
N PRO A 54 0.50 -22.60 6.52
CA PRO A 54 1.11 -23.79 7.09
C PRO A 54 0.64 -23.96 8.54
N LEU A 55 -0.43 -24.74 8.71
CA LEU A 55 -1.05 -24.98 10.02
C LEU A 55 -0.53 -26.25 10.72
N GLY A 56 0.21 -27.11 10.01
CA GLY A 56 0.73 -28.37 10.56
C GLY A 56 -0.37 -29.32 11.04
N LEU A 57 -1.53 -29.31 10.38
CA LEU A 57 -2.69 -30.12 10.74
C LEU A 57 -2.68 -31.46 10.02
N ASP A 58 -3.26 -32.48 10.66
CA ASP A 58 -3.55 -33.75 10.01
C ASP A 58 -4.44 -33.53 8.77
N PRO A 59 -4.24 -34.28 7.67
CA PRO A 59 -5.00 -34.09 6.43
C PRO A 59 -6.52 -34.15 6.63
N GLY A 60 -7.01 -35.04 7.51
CA GLY A 60 -8.44 -35.13 7.81
C GLY A 60 -9.01 -33.88 8.50
N VAL A 61 -8.25 -33.27 9.41
CA VAL A 61 -8.63 -32.01 10.07
C VAL A 61 -8.59 -30.86 9.08
N ARG A 62 -7.63 -30.88 8.15
CA ARG A 62 -7.43 -29.86 7.12
C ARG A 62 -8.57 -29.80 6.11
N VAL A 63 -9.02 -30.95 5.62
CA VAL A 63 -10.18 -31.03 4.70
C VAL A 63 -11.48 -30.58 5.37
N ALA A 64 -11.54 -30.63 6.70
CA ALA A 64 -12.67 -30.16 7.49
C ALA A 64 -12.54 -28.70 7.95
N LEU A 65 -11.58 -27.93 7.42
CA LEU A 65 -11.48 -26.51 7.72
C LEU A 65 -12.63 -25.73 7.10
N LYS A 66 -13.05 -24.70 7.83
CA LYS A 66 -14.09 -23.76 7.49
C LYS A 66 -13.55 -22.34 7.66
N TYR A 67 -13.84 -21.50 6.69
CA TYR A 67 -13.33 -20.15 6.59
C TYR A 67 -14.49 -19.14 6.71
N GLY A 68 -14.28 -18.08 7.48
CA GLY A 68 -15.30 -17.06 7.68
C GLY A 68 -14.70 -15.68 7.88
N LEU A 69 -15.27 -14.67 7.20
CA LEU A 69 -14.80 -13.30 7.33
C LEU A 69 -15.24 -12.71 8.69
N LEU A 70 -14.33 -12.03 9.38
CA LEU A 70 -14.58 -11.33 10.63
C LEU A 70 -14.57 -9.81 10.38
N PRO A 71 -15.73 -9.16 10.18
CA PRO A 71 -15.79 -7.75 9.77
C PRO A 71 -15.48 -6.75 10.89
N LYS A 72 -15.58 -7.16 12.16
CA LYS A 72 -15.42 -6.24 13.30
C LYS A 72 -13.97 -5.74 13.38
N GLY A 73 -13.78 -4.43 13.21
CA GLY A 73 -12.46 -3.79 13.21
C GLY A 73 -11.78 -3.72 11.84
N TYR A 74 -12.43 -4.24 10.78
CA TYR A 74 -11.90 -4.27 9.42
C TYR A 74 -12.92 -3.64 8.46
N PRO A 75 -12.92 -2.30 8.29
CA PRO A 75 -13.97 -1.57 7.58
C PRO A 75 -14.11 -1.96 6.10
N ARG A 76 -13.00 -2.37 5.47
CA ARG A 76 -12.95 -2.76 4.06
C ARG A 76 -13.24 -4.25 3.82
N SER A 77 -13.62 -4.98 4.87
CA SER A 77 -14.02 -6.39 4.76
C SER A 77 -15.21 -6.61 3.82
N SER A 78 -16.12 -5.63 3.71
CA SER A 78 -17.29 -5.72 2.82
C SER A 78 -16.96 -5.81 1.33
N LEU A 79 -15.76 -5.38 0.93
CA LEU A 79 -15.25 -5.45 -0.45
C LEU A 79 -14.92 -6.88 -0.88
N PHE A 80 -14.87 -7.83 0.07
CA PHE A 80 -14.40 -9.19 -0.14
C PHE A 80 -15.41 -10.24 0.32
N ARG A 81 -15.29 -11.44 -0.24
CA ARG A 81 -15.95 -12.66 0.23
C ARG A 81 -14.92 -13.77 0.34
N VAL A 82 -15.12 -14.67 1.30
CA VAL A 82 -14.30 -15.89 1.43
C VAL A 82 -15.19 -17.11 1.21
N GLY A 83 -14.70 -18.08 0.44
CA GLY A 83 -15.34 -19.37 0.27
C GLY A 83 -15.24 -20.18 1.56
N GLU A 84 -16.39 -20.59 2.12
CA GLU A 84 -16.44 -21.24 3.43
C GLU A 84 -15.65 -22.55 3.47
N ASP A 85 -15.69 -23.33 2.38
CA ASP A 85 -15.01 -24.62 2.27
C ASP A 85 -13.62 -24.54 1.63
N SER A 86 -13.42 -23.59 0.71
CA SER A 86 -12.17 -23.52 -0.08
C SER A 86 -11.13 -22.57 0.51
N GLY A 87 -11.53 -21.60 1.32
CA GLY A 87 -10.65 -20.54 1.80
C GLY A 87 -10.24 -19.54 0.70
N GLN A 88 -10.82 -19.64 -0.50
CA GLN A 88 -10.59 -18.69 -1.59
C GLN A 88 -11.24 -17.35 -1.31
N ILE A 89 -10.52 -16.27 -1.55
CA ILE A 89 -10.95 -14.90 -1.34
C ILE A 89 -11.25 -14.29 -2.69
N PHE A 90 -12.41 -13.65 -2.81
CA PHE A 90 -12.83 -12.98 -4.02
C PHE A 90 -13.26 -11.54 -3.76
N THR A 91 -13.09 -10.67 -4.75
CA THR A 91 -13.68 -9.32 -4.75
C THR A 91 -15.19 -9.40 -4.86
N ARG A 92 -15.90 -8.48 -4.20
CA ARG A 92 -17.36 -8.31 -4.30
C ARG A 92 -17.77 -7.15 -5.20
N GLU A 93 -16.84 -6.26 -5.51
CA GLU A 93 -17.04 -5.09 -6.36
C GLU A 93 -15.74 -4.73 -7.09
N LYS A 94 -15.83 -3.76 -8.01
CA LYS A 94 -14.65 -3.20 -8.66
C LYS A 94 -13.82 -2.47 -7.61
N LEU A 95 -12.56 -2.85 -7.47
CA LEU A 95 -11.60 -2.10 -6.67
C LEU A 95 -11.09 -0.92 -7.50
N ASP A 96 -10.88 0.20 -6.81
CA ASP A 96 -10.42 1.47 -7.36
C ASP A 96 -9.43 2.05 -6.33
N ARG A 97 -8.15 1.99 -6.65
CA ARG A 97 -7.03 2.27 -5.74
C ARG A 97 -7.03 3.75 -5.37
N GLU A 98 -7.33 4.63 -6.32
CA GLU A 98 -7.42 6.07 -6.13
C GLU A 98 -8.54 6.40 -5.14
N SER A 99 -9.73 5.80 -5.29
CA SER A 99 -10.82 5.99 -4.33
C SER A 99 -10.53 5.39 -2.95
N LEU A 100 -9.75 4.30 -2.88
CA LEU A 100 -9.50 3.57 -1.63
C LEU A 100 -8.35 4.17 -0.81
N CYS A 101 -7.33 4.68 -1.49
CA CYS A 101 -6.03 5.02 -0.92
C CYS A 101 -5.48 6.38 -1.41
N GLY A 102 -6.09 6.99 -2.44
CA GLY A 102 -5.65 8.28 -2.98
C GLY A 102 -4.20 8.26 -3.42
N TYR A 103 -3.42 9.23 -2.95
CA TYR A 103 -1.99 9.35 -3.27
C TYR A 103 -1.07 8.50 -2.36
N ASP A 104 -1.63 7.66 -1.48
CA ASP A 104 -0.80 6.81 -0.62
C ASP A 104 -0.02 5.79 -1.48
N PRO A 105 1.32 5.70 -1.32
CA PRO A 105 2.18 4.85 -2.16
C PRO A 105 1.95 3.35 -1.98
N VAL A 106 1.20 2.96 -0.93
CA VAL A 106 0.89 1.57 -0.60
C VAL A 106 -0.59 1.49 -0.25
N CYS A 107 -1.34 0.71 -1.04
CA CYS A 107 -2.77 0.51 -0.83
C CYS A 107 -3.06 -0.87 -0.22
N ASP A 108 -2.89 -0.97 1.10
CA ASP A 108 -3.09 -2.20 1.86
C ASP A 108 -4.48 -2.22 2.51
N LEU A 109 -5.28 -3.23 2.18
CA LEU A 109 -6.62 -3.47 2.70
C LEU A 109 -6.57 -4.67 3.64
N ASP A 110 -6.63 -4.39 4.94
CA ASP A 110 -6.62 -5.43 5.95
C ASP A 110 -8.02 -6.03 6.15
N ILE A 111 -8.08 -7.36 6.20
CA ILE A 111 -9.23 -8.15 6.64
C ILE A 111 -8.79 -9.21 7.66
N GLN A 112 -9.75 -9.79 8.35
CA GLN A 112 -9.51 -10.92 9.25
C GLN A 112 -10.40 -12.08 8.88
N VAL A 113 -9.79 -13.27 8.77
CA VAL A 113 -10.48 -14.52 8.47
C VAL A 113 -10.35 -15.45 9.68
N ALA A 114 -11.48 -15.97 10.15
CA ALA A 114 -11.53 -17.09 11.08
C ALA A 114 -11.34 -18.39 10.30
N VAL A 115 -10.42 -19.22 10.77
CA VAL A 115 -10.19 -20.57 10.27
C VAL A 115 -10.50 -21.53 11.41
N GLN A 116 -11.51 -22.37 11.23
CA GLN A 116 -11.99 -23.29 12.25
C GLN A 116 -12.16 -24.69 11.65
N SER A 117 -11.95 -25.74 12.44
CA SER A 117 -12.23 -27.11 11.98
C SER A 117 -13.63 -27.54 12.39
N ALA A 118 -14.37 -28.19 11.49
CA ALA A 118 -15.68 -28.77 11.79
C ALA A 118 -15.59 -30.05 12.64
N ILE A 119 -14.41 -30.68 12.73
CA ILE A 119 -14.21 -31.99 13.38
C ILE A 119 -13.23 -31.95 14.56
N SER A 120 -12.69 -30.79 14.89
CA SER A 120 -11.74 -30.61 16.00
C SER A 120 -11.92 -29.26 16.67
N GLN A 121 -11.20 -29.00 17.77
CA GLN A 121 -11.22 -27.71 18.47
C GLN A 121 -10.28 -26.67 17.82
N PHE A 122 -9.75 -26.94 16.63
CA PHE A 122 -8.85 -26.01 15.96
C PHE A 122 -9.58 -24.72 15.60
N PHE A 123 -9.02 -23.59 16.04
CA PHE A 123 -9.48 -22.25 15.71
C PHE A 123 -8.29 -21.31 15.62
N LYS A 124 -8.22 -20.51 14.56
CA LYS A 124 -7.21 -19.48 14.38
C LYS A 124 -7.81 -18.26 13.68
N LYS A 125 -7.34 -17.08 14.05
CA LYS A 125 -7.58 -15.86 13.31
C LYS A 125 -6.38 -15.57 12.45
N VAL A 126 -6.63 -15.28 11.18
CA VAL A 126 -5.60 -14.96 10.19
C VAL A 126 -5.85 -13.53 9.75
N LYS A 127 -4.84 -12.67 9.89
CA LYS A 127 -4.85 -11.35 9.29
C LYS A 127 -4.49 -11.53 7.83
N VAL A 128 -5.31 -11.03 6.92
CA VAL A 128 -5.00 -11.02 5.49
C VAL A 128 -4.88 -9.57 5.05
N THR A 129 -3.71 -9.21 4.55
CA THR A 129 -3.47 -7.92 3.91
C THR A 129 -3.60 -8.11 2.41
N ILE A 130 -4.49 -7.35 1.79
CA ILE A 130 -4.69 -7.37 0.34
C ILE A 130 -4.11 -6.07 -0.21
N ARG A 131 -3.00 -6.17 -0.92
CA ARG A 131 -2.38 -5.04 -1.59
C ARG A 131 -3.01 -4.82 -2.96
N VAL A 132 -3.62 -3.67 -3.15
CA VAL A 132 -4.13 -3.26 -4.47
C VAL A 132 -2.98 -2.66 -5.27
N SER A 133 -2.68 -3.24 -6.43
CA SER A 133 -1.70 -2.70 -7.36
C SER A 133 -2.36 -1.75 -8.35
N ASP A 134 -1.69 -0.63 -8.55
CA ASP A 134 -2.03 0.44 -9.47
C ASP A 134 -1.99 -0.02 -10.93
N ILE A 135 -3.02 0.37 -11.70
CA ILE A 135 -3.01 0.25 -13.17
C ILE A 135 -3.06 1.64 -13.78
N ASN A 136 -2.58 1.81 -15.02
CA ASN A 136 -2.72 3.08 -15.71
C ASN A 136 -4.15 3.23 -16.25
N ASP A 137 -5.06 3.77 -15.44
CA ASP A 137 -6.43 4.09 -15.85
C ASP A 137 -6.84 5.54 -15.62
N ASN A 138 -5.93 6.40 -15.18
CA ASN A 138 -6.08 7.85 -15.15
C ASN A 138 -5.15 8.52 -16.18
N GLU A 139 -5.69 9.47 -16.94
CA GLU A 139 -4.88 10.24 -17.88
C GLU A 139 -4.37 11.55 -17.24
N PRO A 140 -3.12 11.97 -17.51
CA PRO A 140 -2.63 13.26 -17.06
C PRO A 140 -3.48 14.42 -17.56
N THR A 141 -3.91 15.31 -16.67
CA THR A 141 -4.70 16.50 -17.03
C THR A 141 -4.12 17.79 -16.48
N PHE A 142 -4.06 18.84 -17.30
CA PHE A 142 -3.66 20.16 -16.81
C PHE A 142 -4.83 20.86 -16.11
N PRO A 143 -4.59 21.54 -14.97
CA PRO A 143 -5.60 22.33 -14.28
C PRO A 143 -6.20 23.45 -15.14
N ARG A 144 -5.43 23.95 -16.13
CA ARG A 144 -5.86 24.98 -17.09
C ARG A 144 -5.66 24.51 -18.51
N GLN A 145 -6.65 24.79 -19.35
CA GLN A 145 -6.59 24.52 -20.79
C GLN A 145 -5.62 25.44 -21.55
N SER A 146 -5.29 26.59 -20.98
CA SER A 146 -4.32 27.52 -21.57
C SER A 146 -3.54 28.24 -20.47
N ILE A 147 -2.25 28.42 -20.70
CA ILE A 147 -1.33 29.13 -19.82
C ILE A 147 -0.67 30.22 -20.67
N SER A 148 -0.79 31.47 -20.24
CA SER A 148 -0.12 32.60 -20.88
C SER A 148 1.15 32.95 -20.12
N LEU A 149 2.30 32.72 -20.74
CA LEU A 149 3.60 33.14 -20.22
C LEU A 149 3.98 34.48 -20.84
N THR A 150 4.44 35.42 -20.01
CA THR A 150 4.97 36.71 -20.47
C THR A 150 6.46 36.77 -20.17
N MET A 151 7.26 36.98 -21.21
CA MET A 151 8.72 36.96 -21.14
C MET A 151 9.27 38.26 -21.73
N LEU A 152 10.35 38.77 -21.13
CA LEU A 152 11.08 39.88 -21.74
C LEU A 152 11.90 39.34 -22.91
N GLU A 153 11.97 40.08 -24.02
CA GLU A 153 12.74 39.68 -25.21
C GLU A 153 14.23 39.41 -24.90
N ASN A 154 14.78 40.15 -23.93
CA ASN A 154 16.17 40.09 -23.49
C ASN A 154 16.41 39.06 -22.38
N VAL A 155 15.43 38.20 -22.07
CA VAL A 155 15.58 37.15 -21.07
C VAL A 155 16.72 36.21 -21.47
N ALA A 156 17.58 35.83 -20.52
CA ALA A 156 18.74 34.99 -20.82
C ALA A 156 18.30 33.61 -21.35
N VAL A 157 19.09 33.04 -22.26
CA VAL A 157 18.94 31.63 -22.66
C VAL A 157 19.14 30.74 -21.44
N GLY A 158 18.35 29.67 -21.31
CA GLY A 158 18.27 28.82 -20.13
C GLY A 158 17.43 29.38 -18.99
N SER A 159 16.80 30.55 -19.16
CA SER A 159 15.82 31.04 -18.18
C SER A 159 14.62 30.09 -18.14
N ALA A 160 14.29 29.63 -16.92
CA ALA A 160 13.23 28.69 -16.65
C ALA A 160 11.98 29.41 -16.12
N PHE A 161 10.81 29.06 -16.68
CA PHE A 161 9.51 29.61 -16.32
C PHE A 161 8.65 28.50 -15.76
N PRO A 162 8.10 28.65 -14.54
CA PRO A 162 7.30 27.61 -13.93
C PRO A 162 6.01 27.38 -14.73
N LEU A 163 5.68 26.12 -14.95
CA LEU A 163 4.37 25.68 -15.42
C LEU A 163 3.61 24.98 -14.31
N GLU A 164 2.30 25.07 -14.35
CA GLU A 164 1.44 24.17 -13.58
C GLU A 164 1.65 22.74 -14.10
N GLU A 165 1.69 21.78 -13.17
CA GLU A 165 1.88 20.38 -13.52
C GLU A 165 0.56 19.76 -13.99
N ALA A 166 0.65 18.80 -14.91
CA ALA A 166 -0.46 17.90 -15.15
C ALA A 166 -0.65 17.02 -13.90
N GLU A 167 -1.90 16.88 -13.51
CA GLU A 167 -2.35 16.05 -12.41
C GLU A 167 -2.75 14.67 -12.96
N ASP A 168 -2.21 13.64 -12.33
CA ASP A 168 -2.50 12.24 -12.60
C ASP A 168 -2.59 11.55 -11.23
N LEU A 169 -3.64 10.76 -11.04
CA LEU A 169 -3.88 10.07 -9.77
C LEU A 169 -3.12 8.75 -9.68
N ASP A 170 -2.64 8.23 -10.82
CA ASP A 170 -1.86 7.00 -10.90
C ASP A 170 -0.46 7.19 -10.30
N LEU A 171 0.17 6.11 -9.87
CA LEU A 171 1.42 6.15 -9.12
C LEU A 171 2.63 5.65 -9.91
N GLY A 172 3.80 6.14 -9.50
CA GLY A 172 5.08 5.62 -9.96
C GLY A 172 5.29 5.77 -11.47
N VAL A 173 5.30 4.64 -12.18
CA VAL A 173 5.48 4.59 -13.65
C VAL A 173 4.20 4.85 -14.42
N ASN A 174 3.04 4.73 -13.76
CA ASN A 174 1.74 4.95 -14.38
C ASN A 174 1.34 6.43 -14.38
N GLY A 175 1.83 7.21 -13.41
CA GLY A 175 1.64 8.66 -13.39
C GLY A 175 2.46 9.42 -14.44
N VAL A 176 2.48 10.75 -14.36
CA VAL A 176 3.15 11.61 -15.37
C VAL A 176 4.65 11.33 -15.51
N GLN A 177 5.07 10.89 -16.71
CA GLN A 177 6.48 10.54 -16.99
C GLN A 177 7.25 11.59 -17.79
N LEU A 178 6.59 12.30 -18.72
CA LEU A 178 7.24 13.23 -19.63
C LEU A 178 6.29 14.36 -20.06
N TYR A 179 6.88 15.46 -20.48
CA TYR A 179 6.19 16.57 -21.13
C TYR A 179 6.90 16.83 -22.45
N GLU A 180 6.13 17.03 -23.52
CA GLU A 180 6.64 17.36 -24.84
C GLU A 180 5.80 18.48 -25.46
N PHE A 181 6.44 19.31 -26.28
CA PHE A 181 5.70 20.22 -27.16
C PHE A 181 5.15 19.42 -28.34
N LEU A 182 3.93 19.79 -28.75
CA LEU A 182 3.32 19.25 -29.95
C LEU A 182 3.75 20.09 -31.16
N PRO A 183 4.10 19.46 -32.30
CA PRO A 183 4.59 20.15 -33.49
C PRO A 183 3.71 21.33 -33.88
N THR A 184 4.29 22.53 -33.85
CA THR A 184 3.63 23.76 -34.29
C THR A 184 4.12 24.18 -35.68
N ASN A 185 3.22 24.74 -36.49
CA ASN A 185 3.58 25.26 -37.81
C ASN A 185 4.33 26.61 -37.75
N ASP A 186 4.54 27.17 -36.56
CA ASP A 186 5.17 28.48 -36.34
C ASP A 186 6.65 28.39 -35.94
N GLY A 187 7.21 27.18 -35.81
CA GLY A 187 8.60 26.96 -35.44
C GLY A 187 8.93 27.31 -33.98
N SER A 188 7.93 27.50 -33.12
CA SER A 188 8.15 27.84 -31.71
C SER A 188 8.91 26.77 -30.93
N GLU A 189 8.88 25.51 -31.37
CA GLU A 189 9.66 24.39 -30.80
C GLU A 189 11.18 24.60 -30.88
N ASP A 190 11.67 25.40 -31.82
CA ASP A 190 13.11 25.68 -31.97
C ASP A 190 13.62 26.67 -30.89
N PHE A 191 12.71 27.39 -30.23
CA PHE A 191 13.06 28.47 -29.29
C PHE A 191 12.84 28.08 -27.81
N PHE A 192 11.99 27.08 -27.56
CA PHE A 192 11.57 26.69 -26.22
C PHE A 192 11.64 25.17 -26.03
N SER A 193 12.13 24.74 -24.87
CA SER A 193 12.09 23.35 -24.41
C SER A 193 11.27 23.25 -23.12
N VAL A 194 10.52 22.16 -22.97
CA VAL A 194 9.85 21.84 -21.71
C VAL A 194 10.64 20.75 -21.02
N ASN A 195 11.01 20.99 -19.76
CA ASN A 195 11.77 20.04 -18.98
C ASN A 195 11.06 19.75 -17.66
N LEU A 196 11.04 18.47 -17.31
CA LEU A 196 10.65 18.00 -15.99
C LEU A 196 11.77 18.31 -14.99
N THR A 197 11.61 19.38 -14.21
CA THR A 197 12.39 19.52 -12.99
C THR A 197 11.62 18.91 -11.83
N LYS A 198 11.82 17.59 -11.62
CA LYS A 198 11.32 16.90 -10.43
C LYS A 198 12.10 17.39 -9.20
N SER A 199 11.79 18.60 -8.74
CA SER A 199 12.27 19.14 -7.47
C SER A 199 11.48 18.48 -6.33
N ASP A 200 12.00 18.52 -5.11
CA ASP A 200 11.28 18.10 -3.88
C ASP A 200 9.94 18.86 -3.65
N VAL A 201 9.60 19.80 -4.54
CA VAL A 201 8.39 20.63 -4.54
C VAL A 201 7.54 20.43 -5.82
N GLY A 202 7.93 19.55 -6.77
CA GLY A 202 7.16 19.30 -8.01
C GLY A 202 6.88 20.59 -8.78
N ARG A 203 7.86 21.05 -9.58
CA ARG A 203 7.62 22.18 -10.48
C ARG A 203 8.15 21.88 -11.87
N ASN A 204 7.26 21.81 -12.85
CA ASN A 204 7.62 21.83 -14.26
C ASN A 204 8.16 23.20 -14.66
N VAL A 205 9.12 23.21 -15.60
CA VAL A 205 9.68 24.45 -16.14
C VAL A 205 9.75 24.42 -17.66
N VAL A 206 9.36 25.53 -18.30
CA VAL A 206 9.70 25.82 -19.70
C VAL A 206 10.99 26.60 -19.69
N SER A 207 11.99 26.11 -20.41
CA SER A 207 13.26 26.79 -20.60
C SER A 207 13.33 27.40 -21.99
N ARG A 208 13.84 28.63 -22.08
CA ARG A 208 14.19 29.23 -23.38
C ARG A 208 15.48 28.56 -23.87
N GLU A 209 15.44 27.88 -25.00
CA GLU A 209 16.58 27.04 -25.42
C GLU A 209 17.50 27.60 -26.48
N LEU A 210 17.14 28.64 -27.26
CA LEU A 210 18.08 29.52 -28.02
C LEU A 210 17.31 30.57 -28.86
N LEU A 211 18.06 31.35 -29.66
CA LEU A 211 17.61 32.32 -30.67
C LEU A 211 17.52 31.67 -32.06
#